data_AF-A0A2N2D6F4-F1
#
_entry.id   AF-A0A2N2D6F4-F1
#
_cell.length_a   1.000
_cell.length_b   1.000
_cell.length_c   1.000
_cell.angle_alpha   90.00
_cell.angle_beta   90.00
_cell.angle_gamma   90.00
#
_symmetry.space_group_name_H-M   'P 1'
#
loop_
_entity.id
_entity.type
_entity.pdbx_description
1 polymer ?
#
loop_
_entity_poly.entity_id
_entity_poly.type
_entity_poly.pdbx_seq_one_letter_code
_entity_poly.pdbx_strand_id
1 'polypeptide(L)' 'MAILKDSVIIPLNRQLFIPKEGNLKMDDLIIETDGDYRLFEKDDNIIVKNNDCCRGIKVTIKTKE' A
#
# COMPACT_ATOMS: atom_id res chain seq x y z
N MET A 1 -9.78 8.57 10.04
CA MET A 1 -8.79 8.26 8.99
C MET A 1 -7.42 8.62 9.49
N ALA A 2 -6.54 7.65 9.73
CA ALA A 2 -5.15 7.89 10.10
C ALA A 2 -4.23 7.66 8.90
N ILE A 3 -3.24 8.53 8.68
CA ILE A 3 -2.23 8.34 7.62
C ILE A 3 -1.19 7.36 8.14
N LEU A 4 -1.05 6.20 7.48
CA LEU A 4 -0.05 5.19 7.82
C LEU A 4 1.28 5.46 7.10
N LYS A 5 1.20 5.86 5.83
CA LYS A 5 2.34 6.23 4.99
C LYS A 5 1.94 7.36 4.07
N ASP A 6 2.73 8.43 4.07
CA ASP A 6 2.52 9.56 3.17
C ASP A 6 3.53 9.55 2.02
N SER A 7 3.03 9.70 0.79
CA SER A 7 3.85 10.03 -0.37
C SER A 7 5.05 9.09 -0.64
N VAL A 8 4.89 7.78 -0.38
CA VAL A 8 5.97 6.80 -0.59
C VAL A 8 6.06 6.41 -2.06
N ILE A 9 7.27 6.40 -2.60
CA ILE A 9 7.53 5.90 -3.96
C ILE A 9 7.77 4.39 -3.88
N ILE A 10 6.96 3.60 -4.58
CA ILE A 10 7.20 2.16 -4.78
C ILE A 10 7.81 1.98 -6.17
N PRO A 11 9.10 1.61 -6.29
CA PRO A 11 9.72 1.39 -7.59
C PRO A 11 9.05 0.27 -8.39
N LEU A 12 9.28 0.26 -9.71
CA LEU A 12 8.80 -0.78 -10.60
C LEU A 12 9.14 -2.19 -10.07
N ASN A 13 8.17 -3.10 -10.08
CA ASN A 13 8.30 -4.48 -9.59
C ASN A 13 8.73 -4.61 -8.12
N ARG A 14 8.63 -3.55 -7.32
CA ARG A 14 8.85 -3.58 -5.88
C ARG A 14 7.53 -3.53 -5.13
N GLN A 15 7.62 -3.79 -3.84
CA GLN A 15 6.48 -3.87 -2.95
C GLN A 15 6.79 -3.19 -1.63
N LEU A 16 5.76 -2.58 -1.06
CA LEU A 16 5.77 -1.98 0.26
C LEU A 16 5.04 -2.91 1.22
N PHE A 17 5.65 -3.16 2.38
CA PHE A 17 5.08 -3.97 3.45
C PHE A 17 4.49 -3.04 4.50
N ILE A 18 3.23 -3.30 4.85
CA ILE A 18 2.51 -2.61 5.92
C ILE A 18 2.24 -3.65 7.01
N PRO A 19 2.84 -3.54 8.20
CA PRO A 19 2.55 -4.47 9.28
C PRO A 19 1.09 -4.31 9.74
N LYS A 20 0.42 -5.44 10.00
CA LYS A 20 -0.96 -5.49 10.51
C LYS A 20 -1.03 -5.20 12.01
N GLU A 21 -0.49 -4.06 12.44
CA GLU A 21 -0.58 -3.65 13.83
C GLU A 21 -2.03 -3.36 14.23
N GLY A 22 -2.46 -3.81 15.40
CA GLY A 22 -3.77 -3.43 15.97
C GLY A 22 -5.00 -3.95 15.23
N ASN A 23 -4.96 -5.16 14.65
CA ASN A 23 -6.05 -5.79 13.86
C ASN A 23 -6.37 -5.09 12.53
N LEU A 24 -5.44 -4.31 11.98
CA LEU A 24 -5.58 -3.70 10.66
C LEU A 24 -5.85 -4.78 9.58
N LYS A 25 -6.98 -4.67 8.88
CA LYS A 25 -7.31 -5.52 7.73
C LYS A 25 -7.09 -4.78 6.42
N MET A 26 -6.89 -5.54 5.34
CA MET A 26 -6.78 -4.97 4.00
C MET A 26 -8.00 -4.11 3.62
N ASP A 27 -9.20 -4.50 4.02
CA ASP A 27 -10.44 -3.75 3.77
C ASP A 27 -10.49 -2.40 4.50
N ASP A 28 -9.69 -2.21 5.55
CA ASP A 28 -9.61 -0.96 6.31
C ASP A 28 -8.66 0.04 5.65
N LEU A 29 -7.97 -0.33 4.58
CA LEU A 29 -7.02 0.56 3.89
C LEU A 29 -7.65 1.32 2.74
N ILE A 30 -7.22 2.58 2.61
CA ILE A 30 -7.41 3.42 1.43
C ILE A 30 -6.03 3.67 0.83
N ILE A 31 -5.86 3.27 -0.43
CA ILE A 31 -4.64 3.47 -1.21
C ILE A 31 -4.91 4.54 -2.27
N GLU A 32 -4.25 5.69 -2.14
CA GLU A 32 -4.25 6.74 -3.15
C GLU A 32 -2.95 6.65 -3.94
N THR A 33 -3.03 6.53 -5.26
CA THR A 33 -1.84 6.39 -6.11
C THR A 33 -2.05 6.91 -7.53
N ASP A 34 -0.95 7.19 -8.23
CA ASP A 34 -0.88 7.67 -9.61
C ASP A 34 -0.56 6.57 -10.66
N GLY A 35 -0.67 5.30 -10.27
CA GLY A 35 -0.47 4.16 -11.18
C GLY A 35 -1.09 2.85 -10.66
N ASP A 36 -0.87 1.78 -11.41
CA ASP A 36 -1.46 0.47 -11.11
C ASP A 36 -0.76 -0.22 -9.95
N TYR A 37 -1.55 -0.79 -9.04
CA TYR A 37 -1.06 -1.54 -7.90
C TYR A 37 -1.86 -2.83 -7.69
N ARG A 38 -1.28 -3.74 -6.92
CA ARG A 38 -1.97 -4.92 -6.39
C ARG A 38 -1.82 -4.98 -4.89
N LEU A 39 -2.89 -5.40 -4.22
CA LEU A 39 -2.91 -5.70 -2.80
C LEU A 39 -2.97 -7.19 -2.58
N PHE A 40 -2.22 -7.67 -1.60
CA PHE A 40 -2.33 -9.03 -1.09
C PHE A 40 -1.83 -9.07 0.34
N GLU A 41 -2.32 -10.04 1.09
CA GLU A 41 -1.87 -10.30 2.45
C GLU A 41 -0.85 -11.43 2.44
N LYS A 42 0.18 -11.26 3.26
CA LYS A 42 1.17 -12.32 3.50
C LYS A 42 1.66 -12.20 4.94
N ASP A 43 1.53 -13.30 5.68
CA ASP A 43 1.89 -13.35 7.10
C ASP A 43 1.21 -12.18 7.86
N ASP A 44 1.96 -11.48 8.71
CA ASP A 44 1.50 -10.30 9.46
C ASP A 44 1.57 -8.98 8.67
N ASN A 45 1.63 -9.04 7.34
CA ASN A 45 1.76 -7.87 6.49
C ASN A 45 0.66 -7.77 5.42
N ILE A 46 0.24 -6.54 5.15
CA ILE A 46 -0.47 -6.17 3.93
C ILE A 46 0.57 -5.62 2.96
N ILE A 47 0.59 -6.14 1.74
CA ILE A 47 1.59 -5.82 0.73
C ILE A 47 0.95 -4.99 -0.37
N VAL A 48 1.53 -3.82 -0.63
CA VAL A 48 1.20 -2.96 -1.77
C VAL A 48 2.30 -3.15 -2.80
N LYS A 49 1.99 -3.84 -3.90
CA LYS A 49 2.94 -4.07 -4.99
C LYS A 49 2.67 -3.11 -6.15
N ASN A 50 3.73 -2.45 -6.61
CA ASN A 50 3.67 -1.71 -7.87
C ASN A 50 3.49 -2.70 -9.03
N ASN A 51 2.39 -2.55 -9.75
CA ASN A 51 2.04 -3.35 -10.93
C ASN A 51 1.91 -2.48 -12.20
N ASP A 52 2.41 -1.24 -12.15
CA ASP A 52 2.59 -0.37 -13.30
C ASP A 52 3.65 -0.94 -14.25
N CYS A 53 3.51 -0.67 -15.55
CA CYS A 53 4.41 -1.22 -16.56
C CYS A 53 5.78 -0.52 -16.62
N CYS A 54 5.84 0.73 -16.17
CA CYS A 54 6.75 1.69 -16.79
C CYS A 54 7.47 2.59 -15.78
N ARG A 55 6.91 2.80 -14.57
CA ARG A 55 7.49 3.71 -13.57
C ARG A 55 7.27 3.28 -12.13
N GLY A 56 7.98 3.97 -11.23
CA GLY A 56 7.62 3.97 -9.81
C GLY A 56 6.31 4.71 -9.60
N ILE A 57 5.48 4.22 -8.69
CA ILE A 57 4.20 4.85 -8.34
C ILE A 57 4.34 5.56 -7.00
N LYS A 58 3.73 6.74 -6.88
CA LYS A 58 3.59 7.47 -5.62
C LYS A 58 2.35 6.95 -4.91
N VAL A 59 2.46 6.58 -3.64
CA VAL A 59 1.38 5.97 -2.87
C VAL A 59 1.22 6.68 -1.53
N THR A 60 -0.02 7.02 -1.20
CA THR A 60 -0.43 7.45 0.14
C THR A 60 -1.41 6.42 0.70
N ILE A 61 -1.17 5.98 1.93
CA ILE A 61 -1.93 4.91 2.58
C ILE A 61 -2.58 5.45 3.85
N LYS A 62 -3.90 5.29 3.93
CA LYS A 62 -4.73 5.78 5.04
C LYS A 62 -5.61 4.65 5.56
N THR A 63 -6.04 4.73 6.81
CA THR A 63 -7.13 3.88 7.32
C THR A 63 -8.48 4.52 7.00
N LYS A 64 -9.47 3.68 6.70
CA LYS A 64 -10.89 4.00 6.89
C LYS A 64 -11.10 4.30 8.38
N GLU A 65 -12.04 5.19 8.69
CA GLU A 65 -12.29 5.64 10.07
C GLU A 65 -12.46 4.51 11.08
#